data_AF-A6FI94-F1
#
_entry.id   AF-A6FI94-F1
#
_cell.length_a   1.000
_cell.length_b   1.000
_cell.length_c   1.000
_cell.angle_alpha   90.00
_cell.angle_beta   90.00
_cell.angle_gamma   90.00
#
_symmetry.space_group_name_H-M   'P 1'
#
loop_
_entity.id
_entity.type
_entity.pdbx_description
1 polymer ?
#
loop_
_entity_poly.entity_id
_entity_poly.type
_entity_poly.pdbx_seq_one_letter_code
_entity_poly.pdbx_strand_id
1 'polypeptide(L)'
;MPDKNEYANAPKHYYVPANSVWPFAGAIALFIIAIGAATTVQQVSNSGTNSGIPILFAGIGILLFILISWFRNIITESMNGLYNKQLDRSFRMGMLWFIFSEVMFFVALFGVLFYLRNLSIPWLGGEGNNAMTHAVIWSDFIPQWPLTITPDGRETQAMPWYGLPLINTIILISSSVTLHFAHHNLIATQRTRLVIWLSITVALGVTFLFFQAEEYIHAYHVLSLKFDSGVYGNTFYLLTGFHGMHVTLGVIMLTVMLFRIINGHFTPGKHFAFEAAAWYWHFVDVVWIILFVSVYIV
;
A
#
# COMPACT_ATOMS: atom_id res chain seq x y z
N MET A 1 21.43 -23.03 20.31
CA MET A 1 20.40 -24.09 20.11
C MET A 1 20.92 -25.04 19.05
N PRO A 2 20.81 -26.36 19.21
CA PRO A 2 21.30 -27.27 18.18
C PRO A 2 20.55 -26.99 16.89
N ASP A 3 21.30 -26.67 15.84
CA ASP A 3 20.86 -26.46 14.46
C ASP A 3 20.25 -27.77 13.95
N LYS A 4 19.01 -28.05 14.36
CA LYS A 4 18.19 -29.04 13.67
C LYS A 4 17.99 -28.44 12.29
N ASN A 5 18.74 -28.95 11.31
CA ASN A 5 18.55 -28.61 9.91
C ASN A 5 17.07 -28.83 9.57
N GLU A 6 16.24 -27.78 9.62
CA GLU A 6 14.79 -27.90 9.47
C GLU A 6 14.42 -28.36 8.05
N TYR A 7 15.38 -28.32 7.12
CA TYR A 7 15.27 -28.82 5.76
C TYR A 7 15.89 -30.22 5.58
N ALA A 8 16.23 -30.94 6.66
CA ALA A 8 16.84 -32.28 6.57
C ALA A 8 16.01 -33.28 5.75
N ASN A 9 14.68 -33.15 5.82
CA ASN A 9 13.73 -33.99 5.08
C ASN A 9 13.20 -33.31 3.80
N ALA A 10 13.72 -32.14 3.43
CA ALA A 10 13.25 -31.42 2.25
C ALA A 10 13.79 -32.06 0.96
N PRO A 11 13.08 -31.91 -0.17
CA PRO A 11 13.57 -32.37 -1.47
C PRO A 11 14.94 -31.78 -1.82
N LYS A 12 15.83 -32.62 -2.36
CA LYS A 12 17.17 -32.17 -2.83
C LYS A 12 17.09 -31.31 -4.08
N HIS A 13 16.04 -31.47 -4.88
CA HIS A 13 15.82 -30.70 -6.10
C HIS A 13 14.93 -29.49 -5.83
N TYR A 14 15.09 -28.46 -6.66
CA TYR A 14 14.22 -27.27 -6.63
C TYR A 14 12.78 -27.70 -6.94
N TYR A 15 11.85 -27.38 -6.03
CA TYR A 15 10.45 -27.73 -6.23
C TYR A 15 9.84 -26.87 -7.35
N VAL A 16 9.28 -27.54 -8.34
CA VAL A 16 8.51 -26.94 -9.42
C VAL A 16 7.07 -27.45 -9.29
N PRO A 17 6.09 -26.57 -9.06
CA PRO A 17 4.70 -26.99 -8.98
C PRO A 17 4.23 -27.68 -10.25
N ALA A 18 3.30 -28.63 -10.13
CA ALA A 18 2.56 -29.17 -11.26
C ALA A 18 1.69 -28.08 -11.92
N ASN A 19 1.11 -28.38 -13.09
CA ASN A 19 0.26 -27.45 -13.85
C ASN A 19 -0.72 -26.68 -12.96
N SER A 20 -0.64 -25.35 -13.01
CA SER A 20 -1.50 -24.45 -12.23
C SER A 20 -2.44 -23.68 -13.15
N VAL A 21 -3.73 -23.72 -12.83
CA VAL A 21 -4.78 -22.97 -13.56
C VAL A 21 -4.84 -21.50 -13.14
N TRP A 22 -4.26 -21.15 -12.00
CA TRP A 22 -4.39 -19.83 -11.38
C TRP A 22 -3.82 -18.68 -12.21
N PRO A 23 -2.65 -18.80 -12.88
CA PRO A 23 -2.13 -17.72 -13.72
C PRO A 23 -3.07 -17.36 -14.87
N PHE A 24 -3.62 -18.37 -15.56
CA PHE A 24 -4.53 -18.17 -16.69
C PHE A 24 -5.86 -17.56 -16.24
N ALA A 25 -6.46 -18.11 -15.19
CA ALA A 25 -7.69 -17.55 -14.61
C ALA A 25 -7.48 -16.11 -14.10
N GLY A 26 -6.30 -15.83 -13.52
CA GLY A 26 -5.92 -14.50 -13.05
C GLY A 26 -5.83 -13.48 -14.18
N ALA A 27 -5.25 -13.86 -15.32
CA ALA A 27 -5.20 -13.00 -16.51
C ALA A 27 -6.61 -12.64 -17.03
N ILE A 28 -7.54 -13.61 -17.04
CA ILE A 28 -8.94 -13.36 -17.41
C ILE A 28 -9.60 -12.40 -16.41
N ALA A 29 -9.40 -12.62 -15.11
CA ALA A 29 -9.96 -11.75 -14.07
C ALA A 29 -9.47 -10.30 -14.20
N LEU A 30 -8.16 -10.12 -14.43
CA LEU A 30 -7.57 -8.80 -14.68
C LEU A 30 -8.11 -8.14 -15.95
N PHE A 31 -8.37 -8.91 -17.01
CA PHE A 31 -8.98 -8.39 -18.23
C PHE A 31 -10.43 -7.92 -18.00
N ILE A 32 -11.21 -8.67 -17.23
CA ILE A 32 -12.58 -8.28 -16.83
C ILE A 32 -12.54 -6.98 -16.00
N ILE A 33 -11.59 -6.86 -15.05
CA ILE A 33 -11.39 -5.64 -14.27
C ILE A 33 -11.06 -4.46 -15.20
N ALA A 34 -10.15 -4.64 -16.16
CA ALA A 34 -9.78 -3.58 -17.10
C ALA A 34 -10.96 -3.09 -17.95
N ILE A 35 -11.77 -4.02 -18.50
CA ILE A 35 -12.99 -3.67 -19.23
C ILE A 35 -14.00 -2.99 -18.32
N GLY A 36 -14.22 -3.53 -17.11
CA GLY A 36 -15.13 -2.96 -16.12
C GLY A 36 -14.75 -1.52 -15.76
N ALA A 37 -13.48 -1.28 -15.45
CA ALA A 37 -12.97 0.06 -15.12
C ALA A 37 -13.11 1.03 -16.30
N ALA A 38 -12.71 0.63 -17.50
CA ALA A 38 -12.79 1.46 -18.70
C ALA A 38 -14.25 1.85 -19.02
N THR A 39 -15.16 0.88 -18.96
CA THR A 39 -16.60 1.13 -19.19
C THR A 39 -17.22 1.97 -18.08
N THR A 40 -16.81 1.79 -16.82
CA THR A 40 -17.26 2.63 -15.70
C THR A 40 -16.90 4.09 -15.92
N VAL A 41 -15.65 4.38 -16.28
CA VAL A 41 -15.18 5.76 -16.51
C VAL A 41 -15.89 6.36 -17.73
N GLN A 42 -16.02 5.60 -18.82
CA GLN A 42 -16.69 6.09 -20.04
C GLN A 42 -18.17 6.42 -19.82
N GLN A 43 -18.84 5.70 -18.93
CA GLN A 43 -20.27 5.88 -18.66
C GLN A 43 -20.56 6.77 -17.46
N VAL A 44 -19.54 7.34 -16.79
CA VAL A 44 -19.74 8.12 -15.55
C VAL A 44 -20.57 9.38 -15.77
N SER A 45 -20.49 9.99 -16.96
CA SER A 45 -21.24 11.20 -17.34
C SER A 45 -22.60 10.91 -17.98
N ASN A 46 -22.92 9.64 -18.24
CA ASN A 46 -24.15 9.27 -18.94
C ASN A 46 -25.29 9.12 -17.92
N SER A 47 -26.46 9.71 -18.20
CA SER A 47 -27.65 9.65 -17.33
C SER A 47 -28.31 8.27 -17.22
N GLY A 48 -27.70 7.22 -17.80
CA GLY A 48 -28.21 5.85 -17.80
C GLY A 48 -27.53 4.95 -16.76
N THR A 49 -27.93 3.69 -16.70
CA THR A 49 -27.29 2.70 -15.82
C THR A 49 -25.83 2.46 -16.24
N ASN A 50 -24.89 2.67 -15.33
CA ASN A 50 -23.48 2.36 -15.54
C ASN A 50 -23.25 0.84 -15.49
N SER A 51 -23.19 0.21 -16.66
CA SER A 51 -23.00 -1.24 -16.78
C SER A 51 -21.57 -1.68 -16.46
N GLY A 52 -20.61 -0.75 -16.41
CA GLY A 52 -19.23 -1.04 -16.04
C GLY A 52 -19.05 -1.42 -14.56
N ILE A 53 -19.81 -0.78 -13.66
CA ILE A 53 -19.71 -1.01 -12.20
C ILE A 53 -19.89 -2.50 -11.83
N PRO A 54 -20.96 -3.21 -12.23
CA PRO A 54 -21.12 -4.62 -11.91
C PRO A 54 -20.04 -5.50 -12.54
N ILE A 55 -19.57 -5.17 -13.76
CA ILE A 55 -18.48 -5.90 -14.43
C ILE A 55 -17.17 -5.75 -13.64
N LEU A 56 -16.86 -4.53 -13.19
CA LEU A 56 -15.68 -4.23 -12.38
C LEU A 56 -15.70 -5.02 -11.06
N PHE A 57 -16.80 -4.96 -10.31
CA PHE A 57 -16.92 -5.70 -9.05
C PHE A 57 -16.92 -7.22 -9.24
N ALA A 58 -17.50 -7.73 -10.33
CA ALA A 58 -17.41 -9.15 -10.67
C ALA A 58 -15.96 -9.57 -10.94
N GLY A 59 -15.21 -8.78 -11.73
CA GLY A 59 -13.79 -9.02 -11.98
C GLY A 59 -12.95 -9.01 -10.71
N ILE A 60 -13.16 -8.03 -9.82
CA ILE A 60 -12.50 -7.95 -8.51
C ILE A 60 -12.84 -9.19 -7.67
N GLY A 61 -14.11 -9.59 -7.60
CA GLY A 61 -14.54 -10.77 -6.86
C GLY A 61 -13.88 -12.06 -7.35
N ILE A 62 -13.79 -12.24 -8.67
CA ILE A 62 -13.11 -13.38 -9.29
C ILE A 62 -11.61 -13.36 -8.94
N LEU A 63 -10.95 -12.20 -9.05
CA LEU A 63 -9.54 -12.06 -8.71
C LEU A 63 -9.28 -12.40 -7.24
N LEU A 64 -10.10 -11.90 -6.31
CA LEU A 64 -9.99 -12.20 -4.88
C LEU A 64 -10.16 -13.70 -4.60
N PHE A 65 -11.14 -14.35 -5.24
CA PHE A 65 -11.32 -15.80 -5.12
C PHE A 65 -10.09 -16.58 -5.60
N ILE A 66 -9.50 -16.18 -6.72
CA ILE A 66 -8.27 -16.78 -7.27
C ILE A 66 -7.10 -16.59 -6.30
N LEU A 67 -6.88 -15.37 -5.80
CA LEU A 67 -5.78 -15.07 -4.88
C LEU A 67 -5.90 -15.88 -3.58
N ILE A 68 -7.09 -15.92 -2.96
CA ILE A 68 -7.33 -16.72 -1.74
C ILE A 68 -7.03 -18.20 -2.00
N SER A 69 -7.52 -18.73 -3.13
CA SER A 69 -7.31 -20.13 -3.50
C SER A 69 -5.84 -20.42 -3.78
N TRP A 70 -5.15 -19.56 -4.53
CA TRP A 70 -3.74 -19.72 -4.86
C TRP A 70 -2.87 -19.66 -3.60
N PHE A 71 -3.09 -18.69 -2.70
CA PHE A 71 -2.35 -18.62 -1.44
C PHE A 71 -2.61 -19.83 -0.54
N ARG A 72 -3.83 -20.37 -0.54
CA ARG A 72 -4.14 -21.63 0.17
C ARG A 72 -3.30 -22.80 -0.37
N ASN A 73 -3.16 -22.92 -1.69
CA ASN A 73 -2.29 -23.94 -2.30
C ASN A 73 -0.83 -23.75 -1.85
N ILE A 74 -0.29 -22.53 -1.90
CA ILE A 74 1.09 -22.23 -1.45
C ILE A 74 1.29 -22.59 0.03
N ILE A 75 0.33 -22.25 0.89
CA ILE A 75 0.40 -22.63 2.31
C ILE A 75 0.41 -24.17 2.44
N THR A 76 -0.41 -24.87 1.67
CA THR A 76 -0.51 -26.34 1.73
C THR A 76 0.80 -27.00 1.28
N GLU A 77 1.40 -26.52 0.19
CA GLU A 77 2.71 -26.98 -0.30
C GLU A 77 3.82 -26.74 0.73
N SER A 78 3.82 -25.57 1.36
CA SER A 78 4.75 -25.23 2.45
C SER A 78 4.60 -26.19 3.63
N MET A 79 3.37 -26.50 4.05
CA MET A 79 3.09 -27.38 5.19
C MET A 79 3.40 -28.84 4.87
N ASN A 80 3.31 -29.25 3.61
CA ASN A 80 3.72 -30.57 3.15
C ASN A 80 5.24 -30.74 3.06
N GLY A 81 6.02 -29.70 3.39
CA GLY A 81 7.48 -29.78 3.43
C GLY A 81 8.16 -29.85 2.06
N LEU A 82 7.46 -29.41 1.00
CA LEU A 82 7.98 -29.43 -0.37
C LEU A 82 9.10 -28.41 -0.61
N TYR A 83 9.30 -27.46 0.31
CA TYR A 83 10.23 -26.35 0.15
C TYR A 83 11.60 -26.65 0.78
N ASN A 84 12.67 -26.38 0.02
CA ASN A 84 14.05 -26.50 0.45
C ASN A 84 14.72 -25.12 0.63
N LYS A 85 15.98 -25.10 1.10
CA LYS A 85 16.74 -23.85 1.33
C LYS A 85 16.92 -23.01 0.06
N GLN A 86 17.05 -23.64 -1.10
CA GLN A 86 17.22 -22.92 -2.36
C GLN A 86 15.94 -22.16 -2.73
N LEU A 87 14.78 -22.82 -2.61
CA LEU A 87 13.48 -22.20 -2.86
C LEU A 87 13.16 -21.10 -1.84
N ASP A 88 13.49 -21.29 -0.57
CA ASP A 88 13.36 -20.25 0.47
C ASP A 88 14.15 -18.98 0.08
N ARG A 89 15.39 -19.14 -0.41
CA ARG A 89 16.18 -18.03 -0.93
C ARG A 89 15.52 -17.36 -2.13
N SER A 90 14.98 -18.13 -3.07
CA SER A 90 14.25 -17.58 -4.22
C SER A 90 13.04 -16.75 -3.79
N PHE A 91 12.26 -17.21 -2.81
CA PHE A 91 11.13 -16.45 -2.29
C PHE A 91 11.57 -15.14 -1.62
N ARG A 92 12.66 -15.16 -0.85
CA ARG A 92 13.25 -13.94 -0.27
C ARG A 92 13.67 -12.94 -1.33
N MET A 93 14.35 -13.40 -2.37
CA MET A 93 14.74 -12.55 -3.50
C MET A 93 13.51 -11.99 -4.23
N GLY A 94 12.48 -12.82 -4.43
CA GLY A 94 11.22 -12.38 -5.03
C GLY A 94 10.53 -11.28 -4.23
N MET A 95 10.47 -11.42 -2.90
CA MET A 95 9.91 -10.40 -2.01
C MET A 95 10.73 -9.11 -2.03
N LEU A 96 12.06 -9.21 -2.04
CA LEU A 96 12.93 -8.03 -2.14
C LEU A 96 12.71 -7.26 -3.44
N TRP A 97 12.64 -7.96 -4.58
CA TRP A 97 12.38 -7.32 -5.87
C TRP A 97 10.98 -6.73 -5.96
N PHE A 98 9.99 -7.38 -5.36
CA PHE A 98 8.64 -6.84 -5.22
C PHE A 98 8.63 -5.54 -4.41
N ILE A 99 9.22 -5.52 -3.22
CA ILE A 99 9.31 -4.28 -2.41
C ILE A 99 10.07 -3.20 -3.17
N PHE A 100 11.14 -3.55 -3.88
CA PHE A 100 11.88 -2.60 -4.70
C PHE A 100 11.02 -1.99 -5.80
N SER A 101 10.19 -2.78 -6.49
CA SER A 101 9.26 -2.22 -7.47
C SER A 101 8.19 -1.31 -6.83
N GLU A 102 7.70 -1.64 -5.65
CA GLU A 102 6.77 -0.77 -4.91
C GLU A 102 7.43 0.54 -4.48
N VAL A 103 8.70 0.51 -4.05
CA VAL A 103 9.48 1.73 -3.78
C VAL A 103 9.59 2.59 -5.04
N MET A 104 9.90 1.99 -6.20
CA MET A 104 9.99 2.73 -7.47
C MET A 104 8.64 3.31 -7.91
N PHE A 105 7.54 2.61 -7.64
CA PHE A 105 6.19 3.13 -7.84
C PHE A 105 5.95 4.39 -6.99
N PHE A 106 6.29 4.37 -5.70
CA PHE A 106 6.17 5.57 -4.85
C PHE A 106 7.15 6.68 -5.26
N VAL A 107 8.37 6.36 -5.71
CA VAL A 107 9.31 7.36 -6.24
C VAL A 107 8.69 8.13 -7.40
N ALA A 108 7.92 7.47 -8.28
CA ALA A 108 7.20 8.17 -9.34
C ALA A 108 6.15 9.14 -8.78
N LEU A 109 5.38 8.73 -7.77
CA LEU A 109 4.36 9.60 -7.14
C LEU A 109 4.98 10.79 -6.40
N PHE A 110 6.04 10.58 -5.62
CA PHE A 110 6.81 11.67 -5.01
C PHE A 110 7.50 12.54 -6.05
N GLY A 111 7.93 11.95 -7.17
CA GLY A 111 8.46 12.67 -8.33
C GLY A 111 7.44 13.64 -8.93
N VAL A 112 6.15 13.24 -9.00
CA VAL A 112 5.06 14.15 -9.40
C VAL A 112 4.93 15.31 -8.42
N LEU A 113 4.89 15.05 -7.11
CA LEU A 113 4.83 16.12 -6.10
C LEU A 113 6.03 17.08 -6.19
N PHE A 114 7.23 16.52 -6.32
CA PHE A 114 8.47 17.29 -6.47
C PHE A 114 8.42 18.16 -7.74
N TYR A 115 8.04 17.57 -8.86
CA TYR A 115 7.95 18.26 -10.15
C TYR A 115 6.93 19.41 -10.09
N LEU A 116 5.76 19.18 -9.49
CA LEU A 116 4.75 20.21 -9.35
C LEU A 116 5.23 21.37 -8.48
N ARG A 117 5.72 21.06 -7.29
CA ARG A 117 6.08 22.06 -6.28
C ARG A 117 7.33 22.86 -6.63
N ASN A 118 8.38 22.19 -7.11
CA ASN A 118 9.70 22.80 -7.26
C ASN A 118 10.01 23.24 -8.70
N LEU A 119 9.25 22.78 -9.69
CA LEU A 119 9.49 23.11 -11.09
C LEU A 119 8.26 23.77 -11.71
N SER A 120 7.14 23.04 -11.82
CA SER A 120 5.98 23.51 -12.57
C SER A 120 5.38 24.80 -12.00
N ILE A 121 5.20 24.91 -10.68
CA ILE A 121 4.60 26.09 -10.06
C ILE A 121 5.51 27.32 -10.17
N PRO A 122 6.80 27.24 -9.83
CA PRO A 122 7.72 28.35 -10.05
C PRO A 122 7.80 28.80 -11.52
N TRP A 123 7.79 27.85 -12.47
CA TRP A 123 7.77 28.19 -13.91
C TRP A 123 6.49 28.91 -14.33
N LEU A 124 5.33 28.51 -13.81
CA LEU A 124 4.06 29.22 -14.02
C LEU A 124 4.08 30.63 -13.40
N GLY A 125 4.83 30.82 -12.31
CA GLY A 125 5.12 32.11 -11.69
C GLY A 125 6.17 32.96 -12.43
N GLY A 126 6.67 32.50 -13.57
CA GLY A 126 7.60 33.25 -14.42
C GLY A 126 9.08 33.01 -14.13
N GLU A 127 9.45 31.99 -13.34
CA GLU A 127 10.86 31.67 -13.08
C GLU A 127 11.59 31.26 -14.37
N GLY A 128 12.86 31.68 -14.48
CA GLY A 128 13.73 31.36 -15.61
C GLY A 128 13.32 32.10 -16.89
N ASN A 129 13.14 31.35 -17.97
CA ASN A 129 12.75 31.90 -19.28
C ASN A 129 11.23 32.11 -19.43
N ASN A 130 10.43 31.89 -18.37
CA ASN A 130 8.98 31.95 -18.41
C ASN A 130 8.38 33.31 -17.97
N ALA A 131 9.22 34.31 -17.67
CA ALA A 131 8.76 35.62 -17.19
C ALA A 131 7.72 36.28 -18.11
N MET A 132 7.95 36.24 -19.43
CA MET A 132 7.00 36.76 -20.42
C MET A 132 5.74 35.92 -20.52
N THR A 133 5.83 34.59 -20.36
CA THR A 133 4.68 33.68 -20.36
C THR A 133 3.75 34.02 -19.19
N HIS A 134 4.30 34.19 -17.99
CA HIS A 134 3.53 34.60 -16.82
C HIS A 134 2.87 35.97 -17.04
N ALA A 135 3.65 36.98 -17.48
CA ALA A 135 3.14 38.33 -17.68
C ALA A 135 2.01 38.45 -18.72
N VAL A 136 2.00 37.57 -19.73
CA VAL A 136 1.03 37.64 -20.85
C VAL A 136 -0.15 36.69 -20.66
N ILE A 137 0.08 35.46 -20.17
CA ILE A 137 -0.96 34.42 -20.11
C ILE A 137 -1.70 34.45 -18.78
N TRP A 138 -0.99 34.64 -17.65
CA TRP A 138 -1.59 34.52 -16.33
C TRP A 138 -0.85 35.39 -15.29
N SER A 139 -0.92 36.71 -15.48
CA SER A 139 -0.21 37.69 -14.65
C SER A 139 -0.61 37.67 -13.17
N ASP A 140 -1.81 37.19 -12.87
CA ASP A 140 -2.37 37.18 -11.52
C ASP A 140 -2.06 35.87 -10.76
N PHE A 141 -1.35 34.93 -11.39
CA PHE A 141 -0.96 33.68 -10.74
C PHE A 141 0.09 33.93 -9.65
N ILE A 142 -0.21 33.50 -8.43
CA ILE A 142 0.73 33.59 -7.30
C ILE A 142 1.38 32.21 -7.11
N PRO A 143 2.68 32.05 -7.39
CA PRO A 143 3.38 30.79 -7.19
C PRO A 143 3.57 30.51 -5.70
N GLN A 144 2.66 29.72 -5.13
CA GLN A 144 2.73 29.25 -3.74
C GLN A 144 2.37 27.78 -3.66
N TRP A 145 2.82 27.13 -2.58
CA TRP A 145 2.41 25.77 -2.26
C TRP A 145 1.97 25.67 -0.80
N PRO A 146 0.86 24.98 -0.51
CA PRO A 146 -0.07 24.37 -1.46
C PRO A 146 -0.92 25.40 -2.21
N LEU A 147 -1.36 25.03 -3.43
CA LEU A 147 -2.33 25.84 -4.17
C LEU A 147 -3.73 25.61 -3.57
N THR A 148 -4.17 26.57 -2.77
CA THR A 148 -5.45 26.54 -2.04
C THR A 148 -6.60 27.23 -2.78
N ILE A 149 -6.32 27.90 -3.88
CA ILE A 149 -7.33 28.55 -4.72
C ILE A 149 -7.18 28.01 -6.13
N THR A 150 -8.25 27.45 -6.67
CA THR A 150 -8.28 26.93 -8.05
C THR A 150 -8.54 28.05 -9.07
N PRO A 151 -8.22 27.85 -10.36
CA PRO A 151 -8.42 28.88 -11.39
C PRO A 151 -9.89 29.31 -11.58
N ASP A 152 -10.84 28.45 -11.23
CA ASP A 152 -12.28 28.74 -11.23
C ASP A 152 -12.78 29.38 -9.92
N GLY A 153 -11.87 29.74 -9.00
CA GLY A 153 -12.16 30.51 -7.79
C GLY A 153 -12.60 29.69 -6.59
N ARG A 154 -12.53 28.36 -6.63
CA ARG A 154 -12.84 27.53 -5.45
C ARG A 154 -11.68 27.54 -4.47
N GLU A 155 -12.01 27.73 -3.20
CA GLU A 155 -11.03 27.72 -2.13
C GLU A 155 -11.03 26.38 -1.39
N THR A 156 -9.85 25.95 -0.98
CA THR A 156 -9.60 24.78 -0.14
C THR A 156 -8.55 25.10 0.91
N GLN A 157 -8.51 24.33 1.99
CA GLN A 157 -7.49 24.46 3.02
C GLN A 157 -6.55 23.26 3.00
N ALA A 158 -5.28 23.52 3.30
CA ALA A 158 -4.29 22.47 3.48
C ALA A 158 -4.59 21.65 4.73
N MET A 159 -4.41 20.33 4.66
CA MET A 159 -4.49 19.48 5.84
C MET A 159 -3.30 19.77 6.76
N PRO A 160 -3.51 20.21 8.02
CA PRO A 160 -2.41 20.47 8.93
C PRO A 160 -1.69 19.17 9.31
N TRP A 161 -0.39 19.25 9.61
CA TRP A 161 0.40 18.11 10.07
C TRP A 161 0.02 17.63 11.49
N TYR A 162 -0.52 18.52 12.33
CA TYR A 162 -0.96 18.18 13.68
C TYR A 162 -2.38 17.59 13.68
N GLY A 163 -2.78 16.94 14.77
CA GLY A 163 -4.07 16.26 14.85
C GLY A 163 -4.00 14.86 14.23
N LEU A 164 -4.91 14.55 13.29
CA LEU A 164 -5.05 13.20 12.72
C LEU A 164 -3.76 12.67 12.08
N PRO A 165 -3.03 13.42 11.23
CA PRO A 165 -1.82 12.88 10.58
C PRO A 165 -0.70 12.56 11.59
N LEU A 166 -0.52 13.39 12.62
CA LEU A 166 0.44 13.14 13.68
C LEU A 166 0.05 11.91 14.53
N ILE A 167 -1.23 11.77 14.87
CA ILE A 167 -1.75 10.59 15.60
C ILE A 167 -1.48 9.32 14.77
N ASN A 168 -1.81 9.34 13.49
CA ASN A 168 -1.55 8.23 12.57
C ASN A 168 -0.07 7.88 12.46
N THR A 169 0.81 8.88 12.47
CA THR A 169 2.26 8.68 12.50
C THR A 169 2.71 7.95 13.76
N ILE A 170 2.22 8.35 14.93
CA ILE A 170 2.52 7.68 16.20
C ILE A 170 2.00 6.24 16.19
N ILE A 171 0.80 6.00 15.66
CA ILE A 171 0.19 4.67 15.56
C ILE A 171 1.04 3.74 14.68
N LEU A 172 1.41 4.16 13.47
CA LEU A 172 2.21 3.32 12.58
C LEU A 172 3.59 3.02 13.14
N ILE A 173 4.30 4.02 13.64
CA ILE A 173 5.63 3.81 14.27
C ILE A 173 5.50 2.84 15.46
N SER A 174 4.48 3.01 16.29
CA SER A 174 4.21 2.09 17.41
C SER A 174 3.92 0.66 16.92
N SER A 175 3.21 0.52 15.79
CA SER A 175 2.90 -0.77 15.19
C SER A 175 4.16 -1.50 14.69
N SER A 176 5.13 -0.77 14.15
CA SER A 176 6.44 -1.32 13.78
C SER A 176 7.20 -1.88 14.99
N VAL A 177 7.15 -1.17 16.13
CA VAL A 177 7.78 -1.62 17.38
C VAL A 177 7.09 -2.88 17.91
N THR A 178 5.76 -2.92 17.90
CA THR A 178 5.00 -4.11 18.34
C THR A 178 5.26 -5.31 17.43
N LEU A 179 5.40 -5.08 16.12
CA LEU A 179 5.74 -6.12 15.15
C LEU A 179 7.16 -6.65 15.36
N HIS A 180 8.12 -5.79 15.69
CA HIS A 180 9.47 -6.21 16.06
C HIS A 180 9.46 -7.15 17.27
N PHE A 181 8.69 -6.80 18.31
CA PHE A 181 8.52 -7.68 19.46
C PHE A 181 7.81 -8.99 19.09
N ALA A 182 6.83 -8.97 18.19
CA ALA A 182 6.23 -10.20 17.67
C ALA A 182 7.30 -11.09 17.02
N HIS A 183 8.12 -10.55 16.12
CA HIS A 183 9.19 -11.30 15.47
C HIS A 183 10.20 -11.88 16.47
N HIS A 184 10.65 -11.10 17.45
CA HIS A 184 11.55 -11.59 18.49
C HIS A 184 10.93 -12.76 19.28
N ASN A 185 9.64 -12.68 19.61
CA ASN A 185 8.93 -13.77 20.30
C ASN A 185 8.72 -15.01 19.42
N LEU A 186 8.64 -14.86 18.10
CA LEU A 186 8.64 -15.99 17.14
C LEU A 186 9.95 -16.77 17.25
N ILE A 187 11.09 -16.08 17.16
CA ILE A 187 12.41 -16.70 17.26
C ILE A 187 12.63 -17.31 18.65
N ALA A 188 12.20 -16.62 19.71
CA ALA A 188 12.28 -17.10 21.08
C ALA A 188 11.26 -18.21 21.41
N THR A 189 10.42 -18.65 20.45
CA THR A 189 9.39 -19.68 20.61
C THR A 189 8.32 -19.37 21.68
N GLN A 190 8.12 -18.09 22.00
CA GLN A 190 7.15 -17.61 23.00
C GLN A 190 5.78 -17.34 22.37
N ARG A 191 5.03 -18.41 22.04
CA ARG A 191 3.79 -18.34 21.24
C ARG A 191 2.74 -17.36 21.78
N THR A 192 2.45 -17.37 23.08
CA THR A 192 1.45 -16.48 23.66
C THR A 192 1.79 -15.01 23.46
N ARG A 193 3.06 -14.64 23.70
CA ARG A 193 3.53 -13.25 23.51
C ARG A 193 3.58 -12.86 22.05
N LEU A 194 4.02 -13.76 21.17
CA LEU A 194 3.97 -13.57 19.72
C LEU A 194 2.55 -13.21 19.26
N VAL A 195 1.54 -14.01 19.67
CA VAL A 195 0.13 -13.76 19.31
C VAL A 195 -0.34 -12.41 19.84
N ILE A 196 -0.04 -12.07 21.10
CA ILE A 196 -0.44 -10.78 21.70
C ILE A 196 0.16 -9.61 20.93
N TRP A 197 1.48 -9.60 20.71
CA TRP A 197 2.16 -8.49 20.03
C TRP A 197 1.73 -8.32 18.58
N LEU A 198 1.51 -9.42 17.85
CA LEU A 198 1.01 -9.35 16.48
C LEU A 198 -0.45 -8.88 16.44
N SER A 199 -1.30 -9.31 17.36
CA SER A 199 -2.68 -8.80 17.47
C SER A 199 -2.71 -7.30 17.74
N ILE A 200 -1.83 -6.79 18.59
CA ILE A 200 -1.69 -5.34 18.83
C ILE A 200 -1.27 -4.63 17.53
N THR A 201 -0.30 -5.18 16.79
CA THR A 201 0.13 -4.62 15.50
C THR A 201 -1.03 -4.52 14.51
N VAL A 202 -1.80 -5.61 14.35
CA VAL A 202 -2.99 -5.64 13.47
C VAL A 202 -4.03 -4.61 13.92
N ALA A 203 -4.31 -4.53 15.23
CA ALA A 203 -5.25 -3.57 15.77
C ALA A 203 -4.82 -2.11 15.48
N LEU A 204 -3.54 -1.79 15.69
CA LEU A 204 -2.99 -0.46 15.37
C LEU A 204 -3.10 -0.15 13.87
N GLY A 205 -2.84 -1.12 12.99
CA GLY A 205 -3.03 -0.96 11.55
C GLY A 205 -4.49 -0.69 11.15
N VAL A 206 -5.45 -1.38 11.78
CA VAL A 206 -6.88 -1.10 11.58
C VAL A 206 -7.26 0.28 12.11
N THR A 207 -6.72 0.68 13.27
CA THR A 207 -6.96 2.02 13.84
C THR A 207 -6.40 3.12 12.93
N PHE A 208 -5.22 2.91 12.34
CA PHE A 208 -4.68 3.84 11.33
C PHE A 208 -5.65 4.01 10.15
N LEU A 209 -6.16 2.92 9.59
CA LEU A 209 -7.10 2.98 8.45
C LEU A 209 -8.40 3.70 8.82
N PHE A 210 -8.89 3.50 10.04
CA PHE A 210 -10.05 4.22 10.56
C PHE A 210 -9.79 5.73 10.60
N PHE A 211 -8.68 6.16 11.20
CA PHE A 211 -8.34 7.58 11.27
C PHE A 211 -7.98 8.18 9.90
N GLN A 212 -7.43 7.40 8.98
CA GLN A 212 -7.22 7.82 7.60
C GLN A 212 -8.56 8.09 6.88
N ALA A 213 -9.58 7.28 7.14
CA ALA A 213 -10.93 7.53 6.62
C ALA A 213 -11.55 8.79 7.24
N GLU A 214 -11.41 8.98 8.54
CA GLU A 214 -11.86 10.21 9.23
C GLU A 214 -11.13 11.45 8.69
N GLU A 215 -9.84 11.34 8.41
CA GLU A 215 -9.06 12.40 7.77
C GLU A 215 -9.64 12.77 6.39
N TYR A 216 -10.01 11.78 5.58
CA TYR A 216 -10.63 12.04 4.28
C TYR A 216 -12.01 12.67 4.39
N ILE A 217 -12.82 12.25 5.36
CA ILE A 217 -14.12 12.86 5.65
C ILE A 217 -13.93 14.33 6.07
N HIS A 218 -12.97 14.59 6.96
CA HIS A 218 -12.64 15.94 7.41
C HIS A 218 -12.11 16.81 6.26
N ALA A 219 -11.18 16.30 5.46
CA ALA A 219 -10.64 16.96 4.28
C ALA A 219 -11.77 17.37 3.32
N TYR A 220 -12.68 16.45 3.02
CA TYR A 220 -13.72 16.65 2.02
C TYR A 220 -14.81 17.63 2.49
N HIS A 221 -15.25 17.51 3.75
CA HIS A 221 -16.40 18.27 4.27
C HIS A 221 -16.04 19.57 4.99
N VAL A 222 -14.87 19.63 5.64
CA VAL A 222 -14.47 20.80 6.45
C VAL A 222 -13.46 21.66 5.72
N LEU A 223 -12.46 21.05 5.08
CA LEU A 223 -11.39 21.79 4.39
C LEU A 223 -11.69 22.08 2.92
N SER A 224 -12.82 21.60 2.40
CA SER A 224 -13.17 21.63 0.97
C SER A 224 -12.03 21.07 0.09
N LEU A 225 -11.20 20.19 0.64
CA LEU A 225 -10.11 19.51 -0.06
C LEU A 225 -10.72 18.27 -0.71
N LYS A 226 -11.05 18.41 -2.00
CA LYS A 226 -11.71 17.39 -2.81
C LYS A 226 -10.76 16.90 -3.90
N PHE A 227 -11.15 15.82 -4.58
CA PHE A 227 -10.39 15.29 -5.72
C PHE A 227 -10.19 16.32 -6.84
N ASP A 228 -11.11 17.27 -6.97
CA ASP A 228 -11.11 18.32 -7.99
C ASP A 228 -10.67 19.70 -7.46
N SER A 229 -10.12 19.77 -6.24
CA SER A 229 -9.50 20.98 -5.65
C SER A 229 -8.11 21.26 -6.25
N GLY A 230 -8.04 21.23 -7.57
CA GLY A 230 -6.81 21.45 -8.34
C GLY A 230 -5.75 20.37 -8.12
N VAL A 231 -4.50 20.74 -8.42
CA VAL A 231 -3.39 19.79 -8.37
C VAL A 231 -3.03 19.38 -6.94
N TYR A 232 -3.24 20.24 -5.95
CA TYR A 232 -2.98 19.92 -4.55
C TYR A 232 -3.90 18.80 -4.06
N GLY A 233 -5.22 18.94 -4.24
CA GLY A 233 -6.18 17.89 -3.87
C GLY A 233 -5.92 16.56 -4.58
N ASN A 234 -5.69 16.59 -5.89
CA ASN A 234 -5.38 15.38 -6.65
C ASN A 234 -4.10 14.69 -6.14
N THR A 235 -2.99 15.42 -6.01
CA THR A 235 -1.73 14.84 -5.54
C THR A 235 -1.82 14.37 -4.09
N PHE A 236 -2.54 15.08 -3.21
CA PHE A 236 -2.81 14.66 -1.84
C PHE A 236 -3.48 13.28 -1.80
N TYR A 237 -4.65 13.14 -2.45
CA TYR A 237 -5.41 11.88 -2.44
C TYR A 237 -4.73 10.75 -3.22
N LEU A 238 -3.95 11.06 -4.25
CA LEU A 238 -3.18 10.06 -4.97
C LEU A 238 -2.10 9.44 -4.07
N LEU A 239 -1.30 10.29 -3.41
CA LEU A 239 -0.22 9.85 -2.54
C LEU A 239 -0.72 9.11 -1.30
N THR A 240 -1.65 9.72 -0.55
CA THR A 240 -2.19 9.13 0.68
C THR A 240 -3.12 7.96 0.39
N GLY A 241 -3.87 8.00 -0.72
CA GLY A 241 -4.77 6.93 -1.14
C GLY A 241 -4.04 5.65 -1.54
N PHE A 242 -2.98 5.75 -2.36
CA PHE A 242 -2.15 4.58 -2.68
C PHE A 242 -1.46 4.03 -1.44
N HIS A 243 -0.97 4.89 -0.55
CA HIS A 243 -0.41 4.41 0.72
C HIS A 243 -1.46 3.70 1.59
N GLY A 244 -2.66 4.25 1.74
CA GLY A 244 -3.76 3.61 2.47
C GLY A 244 -4.16 2.26 1.89
N MET A 245 -4.10 2.09 0.56
CA MET A 245 -4.27 0.79 -0.09
C MET A 245 -3.17 -0.20 0.35
N HIS A 246 -1.91 0.23 0.38
CA HIS A 246 -0.79 -0.60 0.83
C HIS A 246 -0.90 -0.97 2.31
N VAL A 247 -1.28 -0.03 3.19
CA VAL A 247 -1.55 -0.33 4.60
C VAL A 247 -2.66 -1.37 4.71
N THR A 248 -3.73 -1.25 3.93
CA THR A 248 -4.83 -2.23 3.91
C THR A 248 -4.32 -3.63 3.54
N LEU A 249 -3.51 -3.75 2.48
CA LEU A 249 -2.89 -5.02 2.10
C LEU A 249 -1.96 -5.55 3.19
N GLY A 250 -1.19 -4.68 3.83
CA GLY A 250 -0.33 -5.00 4.98
C GLY A 250 -1.12 -5.58 6.15
N VAL A 251 -2.23 -4.95 6.52
CA VAL A 251 -3.11 -5.41 7.62
C VAL A 251 -3.70 -6.77 7.28
N ILE A 252 -4.15 -6.98 6.04
CA ILE A 252 -4.65 -8.29 5.58
C ILE A 252 -3.56 -9.34 5.69
N MET A 253 -2.34 -9.07 5.20
CA MET A 253 -1.21 -10.00 5.26
C MET A 253 -0.86 -10.36 6.70
N LEU A 254 -0.73 -9.37 7.59
CA LEU A 254 -0.42 -9.59 9.01
C LEU A 254 -1.55 -10.36 9.73
N THR A 255 -2.80 -10.10 9.38
CA THR A 255 -3.95 -10.85 9.90
C THR A 255 -3.91 -12.31 9.47
N VAL A 256 -3.58 -12.60 8.21
CA VAL A 256 -3.35 -13.98 7.74
C VAL A 256 -2.18 -14.61 8.49
N MET A 257 -1.09 -13.88 8.74
CA MET A 257 0.03 -14.39 9.54
C MET A 257 -0.39 -14.71 10.97
N LEU A 258 -1.22 -13.86 11.59
CA LEU A 258 -1.75 -14.07 12.94
C LEU A 258 -2.54 -15.38 13.01
N PHE A 259 -3.46 -15.63 12.09
CA PHE A 259 -4.20 -16.90 12.05
C PHE A 259 -3.28 -18.10 11.80
N ARG A 260 -2.27 -17.98 10.94
CA ARG A 260 -1.28 -19.04 10.70
C ARG A 260 -0.42 -19.32 11.95
N ILE A 261 -0.06 -18.30 12.72
CA ILE A 261 0.64 -18.44 14.01
C ILE A 261 -0.26 -19.13 15.03
N ILE A 262 -1.53 -18.74 15.13
CA ILE A 262 -2.51 -19.38 16.01
C ILE A 262 -2.69 -20.86 15.66
N ASN A 263 -2.54 -21.24 14.38
CA ASN A 263 -2.57 -22.63 13.93
C ASN A 263 -1.19 -23.33 13.99
N GLY A 264 -0.12 -22.66 14.42
CA GLY A 264 1.20 -23.26 14.62
C GLY A 264 1.96 -23.56 13.32
N HIS A 265 1.71 -22.81 12.25
CA HIS A 265 2.33 -23.04 10.94
C HIS A 265 3.80 -22.58 10.81
N PHE A 266 4.41 -22.06 11.87
CA PHE A 266 5.73 -21.45 11.80
C PHE A 266 6.68 -21.98 12.87
N THR A 267 7.95 -22.09 12.50
CA THR A 267 9.09 -22.43 13.38
C THR A 267 10.15 -21.34 13.27
N PRO A 268 11.09 -21.24 14.24
CA PRO A 268 12.20 -20.29 14.16
C PRO A 268 13.08 -20.46 12.92
N GLY A 269 13.13 -21.62 12.27
CA GLY A 269 13.85 -21.77 10.98
C GLY A 269 12.97 -21.66 9.73
N LYS A 270 11.63 -21.81 9.85
CA LYS A 270 10.69 -21.74 8.72
C LYS A 270 9.53 -20.78 9.01
N HIS A 271 9.81 -19.50 8.79
CA HIS A 271 8.84 -18.42 8.98
C HIS A 271 8.99 -17.31 7.95
N PHE A 272 9.54 -17.62 6.77
CA PHE A 272 9.72 -16.64 5.70
C PHE A 272 8.44 -15.87 5.35
N ALA A 273 7.27 -16.52 5.31
CA ALA A 273 6.02 -15.81 5.01
C ALA A 273 5.68 -14.73 6.06
N PHE A 274 6.03 -14.95 7.34
CA PHE A 274 5.92 -13.93 8.37
C PHE A 274 6.95 -12.82 8.15
N GLU A 275 8.21 -13.16 7.85
CA GLU A 275 9.25 -12.16 7.56
C GLU A 275 8.90 -11.31 6.34
N ALA A 276 8.36 -11.91 5.27
CA ALA A 276 7.92 -11.20 4.08
C ALA A 276 6.80 -10.18 4.41
N ALA A 277 5.79 -10.59 5.18
CA ALA A 277 4.74 -9.68 5.65
C ALA A 277 5.31 -8.58 6.56
N ALA A 278 6.30 -8.90 7.39
CA ALA A 278 6.94 -7.91 8.26
C ALA A 278 7.82 -6.91 7.49
N TRP A 279 8.59 -7.38 6.49
CA TRP A 279 9.35 -6.51 5.59
C TRP A 279 8.43 -5.56 4.83
N TYR A 280 7.29 -6.07 4.33
CA TYR A 280 6.28 -5.25 3.70
C TYR A 280 5.72 -4.19 4.65
N TRP A 281 5.37 -4.57 5.88
CA TRP A 281 4.84 -3.63 6.88
C TRP A 281 5.83 -2.50 7.20
N HIS A 282 7.09 -2.83 7.45
CA HIS A 282 8.13 -1.82 7.66
C HIS A 282 8.35 -0.93 6.43
N PHE A 283 8.25 -1.47 5.22
CA PHE A 283 8.28 -0.67 3.99
C PHE A 283 7.14 0.36 3.97
N VAL A 284 5.91 -0.07 4.25
CA VAL A 284 4.73 0.82 4.29
C VAL A 284 4.89 1.92 5.35
N ASP A 285 5.49 1.60 6.50
CA ASP A 285 5.78 2.58 7.55
C ASP A 285 6.82 3.63 7.11
N VAL A 286 7.88 3.20 6.41
CA VAL A 286 8.89 4.13 5.87
C VAL A 286 8.27 5.07 4.84
N VAL A 287 7.41 4.55 3.94
CA VAL A 287 6.69 5.39 2.98
C VAL A 287 5.79 6.40 3.70
N TRP A 288 5.11 6.01 4.78
CA TRP A 288 4.32 6.95 5.58
C TRP A 288 5.14 8.09 6.16
N ILE A 289 6.32 7.81 6.71
CA ILE A 289 7.17 8.86 7.29
C ILE A 289 7.58 9.86 6.20
N ILE A 290 7.91 9.38 5.00
CA ILE A 290 8.22 10.25 3.86
C ILE A 290 6.99 11.07 3.48
N LEU A 291 5.80 10.46 3.39
CA LEU A 291 4.54 11.17 3.13
C LEU A 291 4.24 12.24 4.18
N PHE A 292 4.36 11.90 5.46
CA PHE A 292 4.12 12.82 6.57
C PHE A 292 4.99 14.08 6.43
N VAL A 293 6.29 13.91 6.15
CA VAL A 293 7.19 15.04 5.95
C VAL A 293 6.87 15.80 4.66
N SER A 294 6.71 15.11 3.52
CA SER A 294 6.64 15.77 2.21
C SER A 294 5.27 16.37 1.87
N VAL A 295 4.19 15.81 2.43
CA VAL A 295 2.80 16.21 2.11
C VAL A 295 2.23 17.14 3.18
N TYR A 296 2.54 16.89 4.46
CA TYR A 296 1.90 17.60 5.57
C TYR A 296 2.76 18.69 6.20
N ILE A 297 4.08 18.50 6.25
CA ILE A 297 4.99 19.46 6.91
C ILE A 297 5.55 20.46 5.92
N VAL A 298 6.19 19.96 4.86
CA VAL A 298 6.85 20.77 3.81
C VAL A 298 5.90 20.95 2.66
#